data_AF-A0A165X9Z3-F1
#
_entry.id   AF-A0A165X9Z3-F1
#
_cell.length_a   1.000
_cell.length_b   1.000
_cell.length_c   1.000
_cell.angle_alpha   90.00
_cell.angle_beta   90.00
_cell.angle_gamma   90.00
#
_symmetry.space_group_name_H-M   'P 1'
#
loop_
_entity.id
_entity.type
_entity.pdbx_description
1 polymer ?
#
loop_
_entity_poly.entity_id
_entity_poly.type
_entity_poly.pdbx_seq_one_letter_code
_entity_poly.pdbx_strand_id
1 'polypeptide(L)' 'RLPKLVAFDLDYTLWPLWIDTHVSGPLKRPSENAVNVVKDKHGETFGFYHDVPEILHRLRDACVVVAAASRTSAPRLVR' A
#
# COMPACT_ATOMS: atom_id res chain seq x y z
N ARG A 1 19.25 -7.10 16.47
CA ARG A 1 18.10 -6.37 17.07
C ARG A 1 17.44 -5.57 15.96
N LEU A 2 16.12 -5.65 15.81
CA LEU A 2 15.39 -4.87 14.81
C LEU A 2 15.22 -3.40 15.26
N PRO A 3 15.06 -2.44 14.33
CA PRO A 3 14.79 -1.05 14.66
C PRO A 3 13.46 -0.91 15.40
N LYS A 4 13.31 0.19 16.16
CA LYS A 4 12.04 0.50 16.84
C LYS A 4 10.94 0.91 15.86
N LEU A 5 11.33 1.49 14.72
CA LEU A 5 10.44 2.00 13.70
C LEU A 5 11.03 1.77 12.31
N VAL A 6 10.19 1.41 11.34
CA VAL A 6 10.50 1.38 9.91
C VAL A 6 9.47 2.26 9.20
N ALA A 7 9.96 3.26 8.45
CA ALA A 7 9.13 4.12 7.62
C ALA A 7 9.25 3.70 6.15
N PHE A 8 8.12 3.58 5.46
CA PHE A 8 8.05 3.30 4.03
C PHE A 8 7.55 4.53 3.27
N ASP A 9 8.16 4.82 2.12
CA ASP A 9 7.45 5.57 1.08
C ASP A 9 6.33 4.69 0.48
N LEU A 10 5.47 5.27 -0.34
CA LEU A 10 4.33 4.58 -0.95
C LEU A 10 4.61 4.23 -2.41
N ASP A 11 4.71 5.26 -3.26
CA ASP A 11 4.83 5.11 -4.70
C ASP A 11 6.16 4.47 -5.09
N TYR A 12 6.11 3.43 -5.92
CA TYR A 12 7.26 2.59 -6.28
C TYR A 12 8.01 1.96 -5.09
N THR A 13 7.39 1.92 -3.91
CA THR A 13 7.90 1.22 -2.73
C THR A 13 6.94 0.10 -2.32
N LEU A 14 5.66 0.43 -2.08
CA LEU A 14 4.65 -0.56 -1.75
C LEU A 14 3.91 -1.08 -2.99
N TRP A 15 3.78 -0.26 -4.03
CA TRP A 15 3.09 -0.61 -5.28
C TRP A 15 3.83 -0.04 -6.50
N PRO A 16 3.64 -0.62 -7.70
CA PRO A 16 4.35 -0.22 -8.91
C PRO A 16 3.71 0.97 -9.65
N LEU A 17 3.33 2.04 -8.93
CA LEU A 17 2.66 3.21 -9.50
C LEU A 17 2.87 4.49 -8.68
N TRP A 18 2.60 5.64 -9.30
CA TRP A 18 2.25 6.89 -8.61
C TRP A 18 0.74 6.98 -8.37
N ILE A 19 0.32 7.05 -7.12
CA ILE A 19 -1.10 7.00 -6.73
C ILE A 19 -1.92 8.20 -7.21
N ASP A 20 -1.30 9.38 -7.36
CA ASP A 20 -1.97 10.61 -7.79
C ASP A 20 -2.06 10.75 -9.31
N THR A 21 -1.37 9.88 -10.05
CA THR A 21 -1.27 9.96 -11.52
C THR A 21 -1.98 8.79 -12.20
N HIS A 22 -1.78 7.56 -11.70
CA HIS A 22 -2.26 6.35 -12.37
C HIS A 22 -3.60 5.84 -11.85
N VAL A 23 -4.06 6.33 -10.70
CA VAL A 23 -5.25 5.77 -10.03
C VAL A 23 -6.35 6.81 -9.95
N SER A 24 -7.54 6.44 -10.40
CA SER A 24 -8.74 7.26 -10.26
C SER A 24 -9.66 6.76 -9.16
N GLY A 25 -9.62 7.42 -8.00
CA GLY A 25 -10.46 7.07 -6.86
C GLY A 25 -11.98 7.17 -7.10
N PRO A 26 -12.80 6.48 -6.30
CA PRO A 26 -12.41 5.70 -5.11
C PRO A 26 -11.88 4.30 -5.44
N LEU A 27 -10.97 3.80 -4.61
CA LEU A 27 -10.51 2.41 -4.64
C LEU A 27 -11.52 1.51 -3.91
N LYS A 28 -11.80 0.33 -4.48
CA LYS A 28 -12.73 -0.66 -3.93
C LYS A 28 -12.11 -2.05 -3.99
N ARG A 29 -12.34 -2.86 -2.95
CA ARG A 29 -12.00 -4.28 -3.00
C ARG A 29 -13.00 -5.01 -3.92
N PRO A 30 -12.55 -5.81 -4.91
CA PRO A 30 -13.44 -6.46 -5.86
C PRO A 30 -14.35 -7.53 -5.24
N SER A 31 -13.88 -8.25 -4.23
CA SER A 31 -14.64 -9.25 -3.47
C SER A 31 -14.02 -9.44 -2.08
N GLU A 32 -14.76 -10.00 -1.13
CA GLU A 32 -14.27 -10.20 0.24
C GLU A 32 -12.97 -11.04 0.29
N ASN A 33 -12.89 -12.05 -0.59
CA ASN A 33 -11.76 -12.97 -0.71
C ASN A 33 -10.60 -12.43 -1.57
N ALA A 34 -10.73 -11.24 -2.16
CA ALA A 34 -9.66 -10.64 -2.97
C ALA A 34 -8.51 -10.18 -2.06
N VAL A 35 -7.39 -10.91 -2.11
CA VAL A 35 -6.15 -10.57 -1.39
C VAL A 35 -5.25 -9.74 -2.28
N ASN A 36 -4.72 -8.64 -1.76
CA ASN A 36 -3.79 -7.75 -2.46
C ASN A 36 -4.30 -7.21 -3.81
N VAL A 37 -5.61 -7.00 -3.93
CA VAL A 37 -6.26 -6.53 -5.15
C VAL A 37 -7.30 -5.47 -4.82
N VAL A 38 -7.19 -4.31 -5.46
CA VAL A 38 -8.17 -3.22 -5.44
C VAL A 38 -8.49 -2.78 -6.86
N LYS A 39 -9.69 -2.25 -7.06
CA LYS A 39 -10.13 -1.66 -8.32
C LYS A 39 -10.41 -0.18 -8.16
N ASP A 40 -10.07 0.59 -9.17
CA ASP A 40 -10.42 2.00 -9.23
C ASP A 40 -11.83 2.21 -9.84
N LYS A 41 -12.22 3.48 -10.07
CA LYS A 41 -13.53 3.79 -10.65
C LYS A 41 -13.69 3.34 -12.12
N HIS A 42 -12.59 3.11 -12.83
CA HIS A 42 -12.56 2.63 -14.21
C HIS A 42 -12.47 1.10 -14.30
N GLY A 43 -12.32 0.41 -13.16
CA GLY A 43 -12.19 -1.04 -13.09
C GLY A 43 -10.75 -1.53 -13.29
N GLU A 44 -9.78 -0.62 -13.37
CA GLU A 44 -8.37 -0.96 -13.39
C GLU A 44 -7.96 -1.57 -12.06
N THR A 45 -7.10 -2.59 -12.12
CA THR A 45 -6.77 -3.42 -10.97
C THR A 45 -5.36 -3.13 -10.50
N PHE A 46 -5.22 -2.89 -9.20
CA PHE A 46 -3.95 -2.54 -8.55
C PHE A 46 -3.73 -3.41 -7.31
N GLY A 47 -2.48 -3.52 -6.90
CA GLY A 47 -2.06 -4.27 -5.71
C GLY A 47 -0.66 -3.85 -5.29
N PHE A 48 -0.27 -4.26 -4.09
CA PHE A 48 1.10 -4.12 -3.63
C PHE A 48 2.04 -5.03 -4.43
N TYR A 49 3.34 -4.75 -4.36
CA TYR A 49 4.37 -5.72 -4.75
C TYR A 49 4.18 -7.04 -3.97
N HIS A 50 4.55 -8.15 -4.60
CA HIS A 50 4.29 -9.51 -4.13
C HIS A 50 4.68 -9.74 -2.66
N ASP A 51 5.86 -9.27 -2.23
CA ASP A 51 6.42 -9.56 -0.91
C ASP A 51 5.97 -8.56 0.18
N VAL A 52 5.35 -7.44 -0.20
CA VAL A 52 4.97 -6.37 0.74
C VAL A 52 4.05 -6.87 1.86
N PRO A 53 2.99 -7.67 1.60
CA PRO A 53 2.16 -8.21 2.67
C PRO A 53 2.93 -9.01 3.71
N GLU A 54 3.89 -9.83 3.28
CA GLU A 54 4.72 -10.65 4.17
C GLU A 54 5.71 -9.79 4.96
N ILE A 55 6.37 -8.82 4.31
CA ILE A 55 7.29 -7.87 4.96
C ILE A 55 6.57 -7.13 6.10
N LEU A 56 5.38 -6.59 5.82
CA LEU A 56 4.58 -5.86 6.82
C LEU A 56 4.12 -6.78 7.96
N HIS A 57 3.77 -8.03 7.65
CA HIS A 57 3.40 -9.01 8.67
C HIS A 57 4.57 -9.34 9.61
N ARG A 58 5.76 -9.62 9.07
CA ARG A 58 6.97 -9.90 9.86
C ARG A 58 7.39 -8.73 10.75
N LEU A 59 7.28 -7.48 10.27
CA LEU A 59 7.60 -6.30 11.06
C LEU A 59 6.65 -6.13 12.26
N ARG A 60 5.35 -6.35 12.04
CA ARG A 60 4.35 -6.33 13.11
C ARG A 60 4.59 -7.43 14.14
N ASP A 61 4.87 -8.66 13.70
CA ASP A 61 5.13 -9.79 14.61
C ASP A 61 6.39 -9.57 15.46
N ALA A 62 7.35 -8.83 14.92
CA ALA A 62 8.54 -8.39 15.63
C ALA A 62 8.32 -7.12 16.51
N CYS A 63 7.08 -6.66 16.67
CA CYS A 63 6.72 -5.45 17.41
C CYS A 63 7.44 -4.18 16.93
N VAL A 64 7.73 -4.10 15.63
CA VAL A 64 8.32 -2.90 15.00
C VAL A 64 7.19 -1.94 14.63
N VAL A 65 7.34 -0.65 14.98
CA VAL A 65 6.39 0.38 14.56
C VAL A 65 6.53 0.61 13.05
N VAL A 66 5.44 0.49 12.30
CA VAL A 66 5.42 0.77 10.86
C VAL A 66 4.81 2.15 10.63
N ALA A 67 5.51 2.98 9.85
CA ALA A 67 5.04 4.30 9.45
C ALA A 67 5.03 4.43 7.91
N ALA A 68 4.15 5.28 7.40
CA ALA A 68 4.17 5.72 6.01
C ALA A 68 4.65 7.17 5.92
N ALA A 69 5.54 7.46 4.97
CA ALA A 69 6.13 8.77 4.75
C ALA A 69 6.24 9.02 3.23
N SER A 70 5.16 9.53 2.63
CA SER A 70 5.08 9.81 1.20
C SER A 70 4.87 11.30 0.94
N ARG A 71 5.35 11.76 -0.22
CA ARG A 71 5.15 13.12 -0.73
C ARG A 71 3.95 13.26 -1.66
N THR A 72 3.16 12.21 -1.85
CA THR A 72 1.99 12.25 -2.75
C THR A 72 1.04 13.38 -2.40
N SER A 73 0.52 14.05 -3.43
CA SER A 73 -0.47 15.11 -3.30
C SER A 73 -1.89 14.59 -3.02
N ALA A 74 -2.09 13.26 -3.06
CA ALA A 74 -3.37 12.59 -2.89
C ALA A 74 -3.46 11.75 -1.60
N PRO A 75 -3.26 12.32 -0.39
CA PRO A 75 -3.25 11.57 0.88
C PRO A 75 -4.59 10.90 1.22
N ARG A 76 -5.70 11.33 0.60
CA ARG A 76 -7.03 10.74 0.81
C ARG A 76 -7.24 9.41 0.08
N LEU A 77 -6.46 9.12 -0.96
CA LEU A 77 -6.56 7.87 -1.72
C LEU A 77 -5.78 6.72 -1.07
N VAL A 78 -4.84 7.04 -0.17
CA VAL A 78 -3.91 6.11 0.47
C VAL A 78 -4.30 5.77 1.92
N ARG A 79 -5.53 6.14 2.33
CA ARG A 79 -6.06 5.90 3.68
C ARG A 79 -6.81 4.59 3.80
#